data_AF-A0A358UZ57-F1
#
_entry.id   AF-A0A358UZ57-F1
#
_cell.length_a   1.000
_cell.length_b   1.000
_cell.length_c   1.000
_cell.angle_alpha   90.00
_cell.angle_beta   90.00
_cell.angle_gamma   90.00
#
_symmetry.space_group_name_H-M   'P 1'
#
loop_
_entity.id
_entity.type
_entity.pdbx_description
1 polymer ?
#
loop_
_entity_poly.entity_id
_entity_poly.type
_entity_poly.pdbx_seq_one_letter_code
_entity_poly.pdbx_strand_id
1 'polypeptide(L)'
;LAMASSPLGSGALMGSSLPLDRKYTAEKLGFEKVSVSTLDSVSDRDFALELLFASALFQIHLSRLAEDLIVYSTKEFGFVKLDDSVTTGSSLMPQKKNPDVCELTRGKSGRVIGNLVSLLTTIKGLPMTYNRDLQEDKEPVFDSVDTVILSASAMSLAVNTMKFNSERAESAIDPSMMATDLAEHLVEHGMPFREAHETVARLIHSGVNLSKCVAADLEELHPLLKGAFNRLSPHESVRRRSKR
;
A
#
# COMPACT_ATOMS: atom_id res chain seq x y z
N LEU A 1 13.61 5.74 17.97
CA LEU A 1 14.86 6.37 17.44
C LEU A 1 16.11 5.92 18.22
N ALA A 2 16.20 4.63 18.56
CA ALA A 2 17.44 4.04 19.08
C ALA A 2 18.59 4.13 18.04
N MET A 3 18.27 4.11 16.73
CA MET A 3 19.24 4.19 15.63
C MET A 3 20.16 5.42 15.63
N ALA A 4 19.73 6.56 16.16
CA ALA A 4 20.51 7.81 16.16
C ALA A 4 21.46 7.95 17.37
N SER A 5 21.50 6.95 18.26
CA SER A 5 22.30 6.98 19.49
C SER A 5 23.50 6.02 19.39
N SER A 6 24.71 6.52 19.63
CA SER A 6 25.93 5.71 19.57
C SER A 6 26.07 4.78 20.79
N PRO A 7 26.17 3.45 20.59
CA PRO A 7 26.44 2.51 21.68
C PRO A 7 27.94 2.43 22.02
N LEU A 8 28.81 3.02 21.21
CA LEU A 8 30.25 2.90 21.37
C LEU A 8 30.73 3.52 22.69
N GLY A 9 31.64 2.82 23.36
CA GLY A 9 32.06 3.13 24.74
C GLY A 9 31.24 2.45 25.84
N SER A 10 30.20 1.67 25.49
CA SER A 10 29.42 0.88 26.47
C SER A 10 30.16 -0.37 26.98
N GLY A 11 31.29 -0.73 26.36
CA GLY A 11 32.09 -1.88 26.75
C GLY A 11 31.30 -3.19 26.67
N ALA A 12 31.61 -4.14 27.56
CA ALA A 12 30.88 -5.39 27.63
C ALA A 12 29.48 -5.23 28.26
N LEU A 13 29.35 -4.37 29.29
CA LEU A 13 28.07 -4.03 29.93
C LEU A 13 28.14 -2.80 30.86
N MET A 14 29.29 -2.52 31.48
CA MET A 14 29.48 -1.43 32.47
C MET A 14 30.26 -0.22 31.94
N GLY A 15 30.30 -0.02 30.63
CA GLY A 15 31.10 1.05 30.03
C GLY A 15 32.58 0.69 29.90
N SER A 16 33.36 1.62 29.35
CA SER A 16 34.82 1.54 29.32
C SER A 16 35.43 2.20 30.56
N SER A 17 36.50 1.60 31.11
CA SER A 17 37.33 2.21 32.15
C SER A 17 38.36 3.20 31.61
N LEU A 18 38.54 3.26 30.28
CA LEU A 18 39.37 4.26 29.64
C LEU A 18 38.64 5.60 29.61
N PRO A 19 39.37 6.74 29.68
CA PRO A 19 38.77 8.08 29.62
C PRO A 19 38.33 8.44 28.19
N LEU A 20 37.37 7.69 27.64
CA LEU A 20 36.86 7.88 26.29
C LEU A 20 35.90 9.07 26.25
N ASP A 21 36.13 9.99 25.32
CA ASP A 21 35.11 10.97 24.95
C ASP A 21 34.09 10.32 24.00
N ARG A 22 33.01 9.78 24.59
CA ARG A 22 31.92 9.15 23.83
C ARG A 22 31.19 10.16 22.93
N LYS A 23 31.11 11.44 23.30
CA LYS A 23 30.46 12.47 22.47
C LYS A 23 31.29 12.74 21.23
N TYR A 24 32.61 12.90 21.40
CA TYR A 24 33.54 13.02 20.28
C TYR A 24 33.41 11.84 19.31
N THR A 25 33.35 10.62 19.83
CA THR A 25 33.26 9.43 18.96
C THR A 25 31.89 9.32 18.28
N ALA A 26 30.80 9.64 18.98
CA ALA A 26 29.47 9.68 18.40
C ALA A 26 29.40 10.69 17.23
N GLU A 27 29.92 11.91 17.43
CA GLU A 27 29.98 12.95 16.39
C GLU A 27 30.80 12.49 15.18
N LYS A 28 31.98 11.89 15.40
CA LYS A 28 32.83 11.39 14.31
C LYS A 28 32.21 10.26 13.51
N LEU A 29 31.33 9.48 14.12
CA LEU A 29 30.60 8.39 13.47
C LEU A 29 29.24 8.82 12.91
N GLY A 30 28.87 10.09 13.04
CA GLY A 30 27.61 10.64 12.51
C GLY A 30 26.37 10.33 13.36
N PHE A 31 26.54 9.93 14.62
CA PHE A 31 25.42 9.79 15.56
C PHE A 31 25.07 11.15 16.16
N GLU A 32 23.78 11.36 16.43
CA GLU A 32 23.28 12.61 17.03
C GLU A 32 23.64 12.73 18.51
N LYS A 33 23.71 11.59 19.21
CA LYS A 33 23.95 11.52 20.65
C LYS A 33 24.58 10.20 21.06
N VAL A 34 25.02 10.13 22.31
CA VAL A 34 25.46 8.87 22.95
C VAL A 34 24.27 8.17 23.58
N SER A 35 24.30 6.84 23.63
CA SER A 35 23.34 6.06 24.39
C SER A 35 23.46 6.34 25.90
N VAL A 36 22.31 6.32 26.58
CA VAL A 36 22.20 6.73 28.00
C VAL A 36 22.62 5.61 28.96
N SER A 37 22.24 4.37 28.68
CA SER A 37 22.53 3.20 29.52
C SER A 37 23.42 2.22 28.79
N THR A 38 24.54 1.82 29.42
CA THR A 38 25.48 0.86 28.84
C THR A 38 24.90 -0.55 28.79
N LEU A 39 24.10 -0.93 29.80
CA LEU A 39 23.41 -2.22 29.85
C LEU A 39 22.39 -2.34 28.71
N ASP A 40 21.62 -1.28 28.48
CA ASP A 40 20.64 -1.20 27.40
C ASP A 40 21.33 -1.27 26.04
N SER A 41 22.38 -0.46 25.84
CA SER A 41 23.12 -0.36 24.57
C SER A 41 23.67 -1.68 24.04
N VAL A 42 24.01 -2.62 24.92
CA VAL A 42 24.57 -3.93 24.53
C VAL A 42 23.51 -5.02 24.42
N SER A 43 22.31 -4.79 24.94
CA SER A 43 21.22 -5.77 25.02
C SER A 43 20.08 -5.47 24.05
N ASP A 44 19.81 -4.19 23.79
CA ASP A 44 18.71 -3.70 22.96
C ASP A 44 18.83 -4.14 21.49
N ARG A 45 17.68 -4.43 20.87
CA ARG A 45 17.50 -4.65 19.43
C ARG A 45 16.27 -3.95 18.87
N ASP A 46 15.70 -2.98 19.59
CA ASP A 46 14.54 -2.22 19.18
C ASP A 46 14.78 -1.52 17.85
N PHE A 47 15.99 -1.01 17.60
CA PHE A 47 16.34 -0.40 16.32
C PHE A 47 16.18 -1.38 15.13
N ALA A 48 16.52 -2.65 15.32
CA ALA A 48 16.39 -3.68 14.30
C ALA A 48 14.91 -4.07 14.10
N LEU A 49 14.15 -4.16 15.19
CA LEU A 49 12.71 -4.41 15.15
C LEU A 49 11.93 -3.27 14.50
N GLU A 50 12.23 -2.01 14.83
CA GLU A 50 11.64 -0.81 14.21
C GLU A 50 11.85 -0.85 12.69
N LEU A 51 13.08 -1.18 12.24
CA LEU A 51 13.41 -1.31 10.82
C LEU A 51 12.68 -2.48 10.14
N LEU A 52 12.64 -3.65 10.78
CA LEU A 52 11.92 -4.83 10.26
C LEU A 52 10.41 -4.57 10.18
N PHE A 53 9.84 -3.89 11.16
CA PHE A 53 8.43 -3.50 11.15
C PHE A 53 8.13 -2.55 10.00
N ALA A 54 8.93 -1.49 9.84
CA ALA A 54 8.78 -0.56 8.73
C ALA A 54 8.92 -1.27 7.37
N SER A 55 9.89 -2.17 7.25
CA SER A 55 10.13 -3.00 6.05
C SER A 55 8.93 -3.92 5.74
N ALA A 56 8.38 -4.59 6.76
CA ALA A 56 7.23 -5.47 6.60
C ALA A 56 5.98 -4.67 6.19
N LEU A 57 5.71 -3.53 6.84
CA LEU A 57 4.58 -2.67 6.49
C LEU A 57 4.70 -2.12 5.06
N PHE A 58 5.91 -1.70 4.66
CA PHE A 58 6.17 -1.26 3.30
C PHE A 58 5.91 -2.37 2.28
N GLN A 59 6.37 -3.60 2.54
CA GLN A 59 6.10 -4.73 1.66
C GLN A 59 4.62 -5.12 1.60
N ILE A 60 3.85 -4.95 2.69
CA ILE A 60 2.39 -5.14 2.67
C ILE A 60 1.72 -4.11 1.75
N HIS A 61 2.18 -2.85 1.75
CA HIS A 61 1.65 -1.85 0.84
C HIS A 61 2.02 -2.18 -0.62
N LEU A 62 3.26 -2.61 -0.88
CA LEU A 62 3.65 -3.06 -2.21
C LEU A 62 2.89 -4.31 -2.66
N SER A 63 2.59 -5.24 -1.76
CA SER A 63 1.84 -6.45 -2.12
C SER A 63 0.40 -6.14 -2.52
N ARG A 64 -0.22 -5.11 -1.93
CA ARG A 64 -1.56 -4.63 -2.33
C ARG A 64 -1.54 -4.01 -3.72
N LEU A 65 -0.55 -3.16 -4.01
CA LEU A 65 -0.36 -2.62 -5.35
C LEU A 65 -0.09 -3.74 -6.37
N ALA A 66 0.74 -4.72 -6.00
CA ALA A 66 1.00 -5.88 -6.84
C ALA A 66 -0.27 -6.70 -7.12
N GLU A 67 -1.13 -6.91 -6.12
CA GLU A 67 -2.43 -7.57 -6.30
C GLU A 67 -3.30 -6.85 -7.34
N ASP A 68 -3.45 -5.53 -7.19
CA ASP A 68 -4.26 -4.73 -8.12
C ASP A 68 -3.72 -4.85 -9.55
N LEU A 69 -2.39 -4.75 -9.73
CA LEU A 69 -1.77 -4.90 -11.06
C LEU A 69 -1.90 -6.32 -11.64
N ILE A 70 -1.83 -7.36 -10.80
CA ILE A 70 -2.08 -8.75 -11.22
C ILE A 70 -3.51 -8.87 -11.75
N VAL A 71 -4.50 -8.41 -10.99
CA VAL A 71 -5.92 -8.46 -11.40
C VAL A 71 -6.15 -7.61 -12.64
N TYR A 72 -5.66 -6.37 -12.68
CA TYR A 72 -5.87 -5.43 -13.78
C TYR A 72 -5.20 -5.85 -15.08
N SER A 73 -4.15 -6.67 -15.02
CA SER A 73 -3.44 -7.19 -16.19
C SER A 73 -3.99 -8.52 -16.72
N THR A 74 -4.97 -9.13 -16.02
CA THR A 74 -5.69 -10.30 -16.54
C THR A 74 -6.42 -9.97 -17.84
N LYS A 75 -6.76 -11.00 -18.63
CA LYS A 75 -7.48 -10.82 -19.89
C LYS A 75 -8.93 -10.35 -19.65
N GLU A 76 -9.52 -10.78 -18.55
CA GLU A 76 -10.88 -10.46 -18.14
C GLU A 76 -11.03 -8.96 -17.84
N PHE A 77 -10.07 -8.38 -17.11
CA PHE A 77 -10.04 -6.95 -16.80
C PHE A 77 -9.39 -6.16 -17.93
N GLY A 78 -8.10 -6.39 -18.20
CA GLY A 78 -7.37 -5.76 -19.30
C GLY A 78 -7.18 -4.26 -19.16
N PHE A 79 -7.17 -3.73 -17.92
CA PHE A 79 -7.04 -2.30 -17.64
C PHE A 79 -5.59 -1.82 -17.76
N VAL A 80 -4.62 -2.69 -17.51
CA VAL A 80 -3.20 -2.37 -17.64
C VAL A 80 -2.50 -3.43 -18.48
N LYS A 81 -1.51 -2.99 -19.25
CA LYS A 81 -0.57 -3.86 -19.96
C LYS A 81 0.81 -3.64 -19.39
N LEU A 82 1.36 -4.68 -18.77
CA LEU A 82 2.72 -4.68 -18.26
C LEU A 82 3.75 -4.80 -19.41
N ASP A 83 4.91 -4.17 -19.20
CA ASP A 83 6.01 -4.16 -20.16
C ASP A 83 6.76 -5.50 -20.18
N ASP A 84 7.34 -5.86 -21.32
CA ASP A 84 8.09 -7.12 -21.47
C ASP A 84 9.31 -7.20 -20.55
N SER A 85 9.88 -6.05 -20.14
CA SER A 85 11.00 -6.00 -19.18
C SER A 85 10.63 -6.46 -17.76
N VAL A 86 9.33 -6.51 -17.42
CA VAL A 86 8.84 -6.86 -16.07
C VAL A 86 7.90 -8.07 -16.08
N THR A 87 7.78 -8.76 -17.21
CA THR A 87 6.92 -9.94 -17.38
C THR A 87 7.66 -11.06 -18.08
N THR A 88 7.28 -12.30 -17.79
CA THR A 88 7.65 -13.45 -18.62
C THR A 88 6.56 -13.77 -19.63
N GLY A 89 6.96 -14.27 -20.80
CA GLY A 89 6.06 -14.69 -21.87
C GLY A 89 6.16 -16.19 -22.15
N SER A 90 5.12 -16.75 -22.75
CA SER A 90 5.19 -18.12 -23.31
C SER A 90 5.58 -18.07 -24.78
N SER A 91 6.54 -18.91 -25.19
CA SER A 91 6.88 -19.08 -26.62
C SER A 91 5.71 -19.61 -27.46
N LEU A 92 4.76 -20.33 -26.83
CA LEU A 92 3.56 -20.86 -27.48
C LEU A 92 2.39 -19.86 -27.51
N MET A 93 2.37 -18.90 -26.58
CA MET A 93 1.32 -17.88 -26.46
C MET A 93 1.95 -16.49 -26.34
N PRO A 94 2.36 -15.87 -27.45
CA PRO A 94 3.11 -14.60 -27.45
C PRO A 94 2.33 -13.42 -26.83
N GLN A 95 1.01 -13.51 -26.75
CA GLN A 95 0.14 -12.54 -26.09
C GLN A 95 0.05 -12.72 -24.57
N LYS A 96 0.41 -13.90 -24.03
CA LYS A 96 0.31 -14.19 -22.60
C LYS A 96 1.56 -13.65 -21.89
N LYS A 97 1.36 -12.59 -21.10
CA LYS A 97 2.36 -12.02 -20.21
C LYS A 97 2.01 -12.36 -18.76
N ASN A 98 2.95 -12.95 -18.02
CA ASN A 98 2.76 -13.22 -16.60
C ASN A 98 3.29 -12.03 -15.79
N PRO A 99 2.56 -11.57 -14.75
CA PRO A 99 2.98 -10.44 -13.92
C PRO A 99 4.02 -10.84 -12.86
N ASP A 100 5.12 -11.49 -13.25
CA ASP A 100 6.08 -12.14 -12.33
C ASP A 100 6.64 -11.19 -11.26
N VAL A 101 6.97 -9.95 -11.63
CA VAL A 101 7.46 -8.95 -10.67
C VAL A 101 6.44 -8.67 -9.57
N CYS A 102 5.15 -8.61 -9.93
CA CYS A 102 4.07 -8.38 -8.98
C CYS A 102 3.88 -9.64 -8.10
N GLU A 103 3.87 -10.83 -8.69
CA GLU A 103 3.73 -12.09 -7.95
C GLU A 103 4.87 -12.33 -6.96
N LEU A 104 6.11 -12.08 -7.38
CA LEU A 104 7.30 -12.15 -6.53
C LEU A 104 7.24 -11.12 -5.41
N THR A 105 6.87 -9.87 -5.69
CA THR A 105 6.73 -8.84 -4.67
C THR A 105 5.67 -9.22 -3.64
N ARG A 106 4.51 -9.72 -4.10
CA ARG A 106 3.44 -10.22 -3.23
C ARG A 106 3.95 -11.37 -2.34
N GLY A 107 4.67 -12.33 -2.90
CA GLY A 107 5.26 -13.43 -2.12
C GLY A 107 6.34 -12.99 -1.13
N LYS A 108 7.18 -12.02 -1.50
CA LYS A 108 8.26 -11.50 -0.66
C LYS A 108 7.75 -10.74 0.57
N SER A 109 6.52 -10.22 0.54
CA SER A 109 5.90 -9.66 1.75
C SER A 109 5.86 -10.66 2.91
N GLY A 110 5.52 -11.93 2.64
CA GLY A 110 5.53 -12.99 3.65
C GLY A 110 6.92 -13.26 4.23
N ARG A 111 7.97 -13.18 3.41
CA ARG A 111 9.37 -13.35 3.86
C ARG A 111 9.77 -12.25 4.86
N VAL A 112 9.49 -10.99 4.52
CA VAL A 112 9.85 -9.86 5.39
C VAL A 112 9.02 -9.83 6.68
N ILE A 113 7.74 -10.21 6.62
CA ILE A 113 6.92 -10.43 7.82
C ILE A 113 7.52 -11.54 8.70
N GLY A 114 7.93 -12.65 8.09
CA GLY A 114 8.60 -13.76 8.79
C GLY A 114 9.88 -13.32 9.50
N ASN A 115 10.69 -12.48 8.87
CA ASN A 115 11.90 -11.91 9.47
C ASN A 115 11.60 -11.08 10.73
N LEU A 116 10.57 -10.25 10.69
CA LEU A 116 10.11 -9.50 11.87
C LEU A 116 9.67 -10.46 13.00
N VAL A 117 8.83 -11.44 12.68
CA VAL A 117 8.34 -12.42 13.67
C VAL A 117 9.49 -13.23 14.27
N SER A 118 10.48 -13.59 13.46
CA SER A 118 11.69 -14.30 13.91
C SER A 118 12.42 -13.50 14.98
N LEU A 119 12.78 -12.24 14.70
CA LEU A 119 13.52 -11.42 15.67
C LEU A 119 12.70 -11.12 16.93
N LEU A 120 11.40 -10.82 16.79
CA LEU A 120 10.50 -10.66 17.94
C LEU A 120 10.51 -11.89 18.84
N THR A 121 10.51 -13.08 18.24
CA THR A 121 10.51 -14.35 18.97
C THR A 121 11.86 -14.62 19.62
N THR A 122 12.97 -14.33 18.93
CA THR A 122 14.34 -14.47 19.46
C THR A 122 14.54 -13.64 20.72
N ILE A 123 14.10 -12.39 20.73
CA ILE A 123 14.34 -11.50 21.88
C ILE A 123 13.35 -11.69 23.03
N LYS A 124 12.22 -12.36 22.78
CA LYS A 124 11.12 -12.48 23.74
C LYS A 124 11.59 -13.19 25.02
N GLY A 125 11.61 -12.45 26.13
CA GLY A 125 11.93 -12.99 27.44
C GLY A 125 13.42 -13.25 27.69
N LEU A 126 14.32 -12.71 26.86
CA LEU A 126 15.75 -12.76 27.15
C LEU A 126 16.06 -11.96 28.44
N PRO A 127 16.88 -12.50 29.35
CA PRO A 127 17.38 -11.74 30.49
C PRO A 127 18.43 -10.72 30.04
N MET A 128 18.58 -9.62 30.76
CA MET A 128 19.72 -8.73 30.57
C MET A 128 21.04 -9.44 30.92
N THR A 129 22.17 -9.18 30.27
CA THR A 129 22.42 -8.18 29.22
C THR A 129 22.58 -8.81 27.83
N TYR A 130 23.82 -8.88 27.33
CA TYR A 130 24.13 -9.51 26.05
C TYR A 130 24.02 -11.04 26.17
N ASN A 131 23.21 -11.63 25.30
CA ASN A 131 23.13 -13.08 25.09
C ASN A 131 23.53 -13.40 23.65
N ARG A 132 24.04 -14.62 23.40
CA ARG A 132 24.51 -15.01 22.07
C ARG A 132 23.38 -15.06 21.04
N ASP A 133 22.15 -15.26 21.49
CA ASP A 133 20.89 -15.19 20.74
C ASP A 133 20.79 -13.88 19.95
N LEU A 134 21.34 -12.77 20.48
CA LEU A 134 21.34 -11.46 19.82
C LEU A 134 22.25 -11.38 18.58
N GLN A 135 22.87 -12.48 18.16
CA GLN A 135 23.55 -12.58 16.86
C GLN A 135 22.59 -12.84 15.70
N GLU A 136 21.40 -13.37 15.98
CA GLU A 136 20.31 -13.63 15.02
C GLU A 136 19.59 -12.33 14.58
N ASP A 137 20.09 -11.16 14.99
CA ASP A 137 19.59 -9.85 14.56
C ASP A 137 19.96 -9.52 13.10
N LYS A 138 21.12 -9.98 12.63
CA LYS A 138 21.71 -9.56 11.35
C LYS A 138 21.02 -10.15 10.14
N GLU A 139 20.85 -11.46 10.09
CA GLU A 139 20.33 -12.15 8.90
C GLU A 139 18.91 -11.66 8.53
N PRO A 140 17.94 -11.56 9.47
CA PRO A 140 16.62 -11.05 9.16
C PRO A 140 16.65 -9.60 8.69
N VAL A 141 17.51 -8.75 9.27
CA VAL A 141 17.65 -7.34 8.88
C VAL A 141 18.24 -7.21 7.48
N PHE A 142 19.36 -7.87 7.20
CA PHE A 142 20.00 -7.82 5.88
C PHE A 142 19.09 -8.34 4.79
N ASP A 143 18.48 -9.51 5.01
CA ASP A 143 17.55 -10.10 4.06
C ASP A 143 16.36 -9.19 3.76
N SER A 144 15.81 -8.54 4.79
CA SER A 144 14.67 -7.64 4.64
C SER A 144 15.04 -6.38 3.87
N VAL A 145 16.19 -5.77 4.17
CA VAL A 145 16.66 -4.56 3.47
C VAL A 145 16.91 -4.85 1.99
N ASP A 146 17.64 -5.92 1.68
CA ASP A 146 17.91 -6.32 0.29
C ASP A 146 16.61 -6.62 -0.48
N THR A 147 15.70 -7.35 0.17
CA THR A 147 14.40 -7.68 -0.41
C THR A 147 13.55 -6.43 -0.66
N VAL A 148 13.48 -5.49 0.29
CA VAL A 148 12.73 -4.24 0.15
C VAL A 148 13.27 -3.38 -0.98
N ILE A 149 14.59 -3.20 -1.06
CA ILE A 149 15.23 -2.39 -2.12
C ILE A 149 14.93 -3.00 -3.50
N LEU A 150 15.07 -4.33 -3.63
CA LEU A 150 14.82 -5.02 -4.89
C LEU A 150 13.33 -4.94 -5.30
N SER A 151 12.40 -5.22 -4.38
CA SER A 151 10.96 -5.10 -4.64
C SER A 151 10.55 -3.69 -5.01
N ALA A 152 11.05 -2.66 -4.30
CA ALA A 152 10.76 -1.27 -4.61
C ALA A 152 11.26 -0.88 -6.01
N SER A 153 12.48 -1.30 -6.37
CA SER A 153 13.07 -1.02 -7.68
C SER A 153 12.29 -1.70 -8.81
N ALA A 154 11.94 -2.98 -8.64
CA ALA A 154 11.19 -3.74 -9.64
C ALA A 154 9.75 -3.22 -9.81
N MET A 155 9.05 -2.93 -8.71
CA MET A 155 7.71 -2.35 -8.76
C MET A 155 7.71 -0.93 -9.36
N SER A 156 8.72 -0.12 -9.05
CA SER A 156 8.90 1.20 -9.68
C SER A 156 9.05 1.07 -11.19
N LEU A 157 9.87 0.13 -11.67
CA LEU A 157 9.99 -0.13 -13.11
C LEU A 157 8.66 -0.57 -13.72
N ALA A 158 7.93 -1.49 -13.07
CA ALA A 158 6.64 -1.97 -13.57
C ALA A 158 5.60 -0.84 -13.68
N VAL A 159 5.48 0.01 -12.65
CA VAL A 159 4.57 1.16 -12.63
C VAL A 159 4.95 2.22 -13.68
N ASN A 160 6.24 2.47 -13.87
CA ASN A 160 6.70 3.49 -14.82
C ASN A 160 6.60 3.06 -16.29
N THR A 161 6.60 1.75 -16.56
CA THR A 161 6.60 1.20 -17.93
C THR A 161 5.26 0.64 -18.38
N MET A 162 4.35 0.34 -17.44
CA MET A 162 3.03 -0.15 -17.78
C MET A 162 2.22 0.86 -18.61
N LYS A 163 1.30 0.35 -19.42
CA LYS A 163 0.38 1.15 -20.21
C LYS A 163 -1.05 0.93 -19.73
N PHE A 164 -1.76 2.02 -19.50
CA PHE A 164 -3.20 1.97 -19.23
C PHE A 164 -3.98 1.76 -20.53
N ASN A 165 -4.99 0.92 -20.47
CA ASN A 165 -6.00 0.78 -21.50
C ASN A 165 -7.25 1.56 -21.07
N SER A 166 -7.21 2.88 -21.29
CA SER A 166 -8.28 3.79 -20.85
C SER A 166 -9.63 3.43 -21.48
N GLU A 167 -9.65 3.01 -22.75
CA GLU A 167 -10.89 2.59 -23.42
C GLU A 167 -11.50 1.36 -22.73
N ARG A 168 -10.69 0.35 -22.41
CA ARG A 168 -11.16 -0.83 -21.68
C ARG A 168 -11.65 -0.48 -20.29
N ALA A 169 -10.91 0.35 -19.55
CA ALA A 169 -11.30 0.79 -18.22
C ALA A 169 -12.62 1.58 -18.25
N GLU A 170 -12.80 2.48 -19.22
CA GLU A 170 -14.03 3.25 -19.40
C GLU A 170 -15.21 2.35 -19.80
N SER A 171 -14.99 1.37 -20.68
CA SER A 171 -16.01 0.39 -21.07
C SER A 171 -16.51 -0.50 -19.92
N ALA A 172 -15.73 -0.62 -18.84
CA ALA A 172 -16.08 -1.43 -17.68
C ALA A 172 -16.94 -0.65 -16.66
N ILE A 173 -17.13 0.66 -16.86
CA ILE A 173 -17.97 1.48 -15.99
C ILE A 173 -19.43 1.24 -16.36
N ASP A 174 -20.20 0.73 -15.41
CA ASP A 174 -21.65 0.65 -15.53
C ASP A 174 -22.27 1.98 -15.02
N PRO A 175 -23.05 2.71 -15.83
CA PRO A 175 -23.77 3.90 -15.38
C PRO A 175 -24.69 3.65 -14.17
N SER A 176 -25.10 2.40 -13.90
CA SER A 176 -25.82 2.04 -12.68
C SER A 176 -25.03 2.37 -11.40
N MET A 177 -23.70 2.41 -11.48
CA MET A 177 -22.81 2.85 -10.38
C MET A 177 -23.05 4.31 -9.98
N MET A 178 -23.68 5.12 -10.86
CA MET A 178 -24.00 6.53 -10.63
C MET A 178 -25.33 6.74 -9.89
N ALA A 179 -25.98 5.67 -9.41
CA ALA A 179 -27.17 5.75 -8.57
C ALA A 179 -26.96 6.67 -7.35
N THR A 180 -25.77 6.61 -6.73
CA THR A 180 -25.41 7.49 -5.62
C THR A 180 -25.40 8.96 -6.04
N ASP A 181 -24.91 9.28 -7.24
CA ASP A 181 -24.92 10.65 -7.77
C ASP A 181 -26.35 11.18 -7.99
N LEU A 182 -27.31 10.32 -8.36
CA LEU A 182 -28.72 10.69 -8.41
C LEU A 182 -29.30 10.95 -7.01
N ALA A 183 -28.96 10.13 -6.02
CA ALA A 183 -29.41 10.34 -4.65
C ALA A 183 -28.86 11.65 -4.08
N GLU A 184 -27.56 11.93 -4.31
CA GLU A 184 -26.94 13.20 -3.95
C GLU A 184 -27.61 14.39 -4.65
N HIS A 185 -28.00 14.25 -5.92
CA HIS A 185 -28.75 15.29 -6.65
C HIS A 185 -30.07 15.61 -5.97
N LEU A 186 -30.86 14.59 -5.60
CA LEU A 186 -32.12 14.80 -4.86
C LEU A 186 -31.88 15.52 -3.52
N VAL A 187 -30.80 15.19 -2.83
CA VAL A 187 -30.41 15.84 -1.56
C VAL A 187 -30.06 17.30 -1.75
N GLU A 188 -29.28 17.62 -2.79
CA GLU A 188 -28.97 19.01 -3.15
C GLU A 188 -30.24 19.82 -3.49
N HIS A 189 -31.32 19.15 -3.90
CA HIS A 189 -32.62 19.75 -4.19
C HIS A 189 -33.61 19.68 -3.01
N GLY A 190 -33.11 19.44 -1.80
CA GLY A 190 -33.87 19.59 -0.56
C GLY A 190 -34.52 18.30 -0.03
N MET A 191 -34.32 17.16 -0.68
CA MET A 191 -34.82 15.87 -0.18
C MET A 191 -33.92 15.33 0.94
N PRO A 192 -34.45 14.84 2.07
CA PRO A 192 -33.65 14.14 3.07
C PRO A 192 -32.94 12.91 2.47
N PHE A 193 -31.68 12.66 2.86
CA PHE A 193 -30.86 11.59 2.25
C PHE A 193 -31.53 10.21 2.27
N ARG A 194 -32.23 9.87 3.36
CA ARG A 194 -32.94 8.59 3.45
C ARG A 194 -34.03 8.47 2.37
N GLU A 195 -34.80 9.53 2.16
CA GLU A 195 -35.86 9.58 1.15
C GLU A 195 -35.27 9.57 -0.26
N ALA A 196 -34.16 10.26 -0.49
CA ALA A 196 -33.44 10.26 -1.75
C ALA A 196 -32.91 8.87 -2.11
N HIS A 197 -32.25 8.21 -1.18
CA HIS A 197 -31.75 6.85 -1.34
C HIS A 197 -32.91 5.86 -1.60
N GLU A 198 -33.99 5.91 -0.82
CA GLU A 198 -35.17 5.06 -1.03
C GLU A 198 -35.82 5.31 -2.38
N THR A 199 -35.88 6.57 -2.83
CA THR A 199 -36.42 6.93 -4.15
C THR A 199 -35.59 6.33 -5.28
N VAL A 200 -34.28 6.54 -5.29
CA VAL A 200 -33.39 5.96 -6.32
C VAL A 200 -33.38 4.44 -6.25
N ALA A 201 -33.39 3.85 -5.06
CA ALA A 201 -33.48 2.41 -4.89
C ALA A 201 -34.77 1.86 -5.54
N ARG A 202 -35.94 2.48 -5.27
CA ARG A 202 -37.21 2.07 -5.91
C ARG A 202 -37.15 2.12 -7.43
N LEU A 203 -36.55 3.16 -8.00
CA LEU A 203 -36.38 3.29 -9.46
C LEU A 203 -35.54 2.14 -10.04
N ILE A 204 -34.44 1.79 -9.40
CA ILE A 204 -33.58 0.67 -9.84
C ILE A 204 -34.32 -0.66 -9.69
N HIS A 205 -35.03 -0.88 -8.58
CA HIS A 205 -35.79 -2.12 -8.35
C HIS A 205 -36.98 -2.28 -9.28
N SER A 206 -37.55 -1.18 -9.81
CA SER A 206 -38.60 -1.25 -10.83
C SER A 206 -38.07 -1.60 -12.23
N GLY A 207 -36.77 -1.86 -12.37
CA GLY A 207 -36.15 -2.27 -13.64
C GLY A 207 -35.71 -1.12 -14.53
N VAL A 208 -35.65 0.11 -14.00
CA VAL A 208 -35.10 1.25 -14.75
C VAL A 208 -33.62 0.99 -14.99
N ASN A 209 -33.25 0.94 -16.27
CA ASN A 209 -31.86 0.83 -16.66
C ASN A 209 -31.26 2.23 -16.83
N LEU A 210 -30.58 2.72 -15.79
CA LEU A 210 -29.94 4.03 -15.77
C LEU A 210 -28.97 4.25 -16.94
N SER A 211 -28.34 3.19 -17.46
CA SER A 211 -27.43 3.29 -18.62
C SER A 211 -28.15 3.62 -19.95
N LYS A 212 -29.48 3.46 -19.99
CA LYS A 212 -30.30 3.72 -21.17
C LYS A 212 -31.22 4.93 -21.01
N CYS A 213 -31.26 5.54 -19.83
CA CYS A 213 -32.08 6.71 -19.59
C CYS A 213 -31.62 7.87 -20.47
N VAL A 214 -32.57 8.70 -20.89
CA VAL A 214 -32.33 10.06 -21.41
C VAL A 214 -32.78 11.10 -20.37
N ALA A 215 -32.48 12.38 -20.62
CA ALA A 215 -32.85 13.45 -19.69
C ALA A 215 -34.36 13.51 -19.38
N ALA A 216 -35.21 13.25 -20.39
CA ALA A 216 -36.65 13.23 -20.21
C ALA A 216 -37.12 12.12 -19.27
N ASP A 217 -36.53 10.92 -19.37
CA ASP A 217 -36.90 9.79 -18.51
C ASP A 217 -36.71 10.15 -17.04
N LEU A 218 -35.60 10.80 -16.68
CA LEU A 218 -35.33 11.19 -15.30
C LEU A 218 -36.36 12.17 -14.74
N GLU A 219 -36.80 13.14 -15.56
CA GLU A 219 -37.87 14.09 -15.18
C GLU A 219 -39.22 13.39 -14.94
N GLU A 220 -39.54 12.38 -15.76
CA GLU A 220 -40.75 11.57 -15.59
C GLU A 220 -40.69 10.67 -14.35
N LEU A 221 -39.50 10.16 -14.01
CA LEU A 221 -39.31 9.31 -12.83
C LEU A 221 -39.44 10.08 -11.52
N HIS A 222 -38.97 11.33 -11.47
CA HIS A 222 -39.18 12.21 -10.32
C HIS A 222 -38.94 13.69 -10.66
N PRO A 223 -39.81 14.64 -10.25
CA PRO A 223 -39.66 16.06 -10.60
C PRO A 223 -38.33 16.69 -10.17
N LEU A 224 -37.79 16.28 -9.02
CA LEU A 224 -36.48 16.77 -8.53
C LEU A 224 -35.27 16.20 -9.28
N LEU A 225 -35.44 15.21 -10.17
CA LEU A 225 -34.38 14.70 -11.05
C LEU A 225 -34.25 15.53 -12.34
N LYS A 226 -34.99 16.62 -12.47
CA LYS A 226 -34.80 17.58 -13.55
C LYS A 226 -33.36 18.08 -13.60
N GLY A 227 -32.75 17.99 -14.78
CA GLY A 227 -31.34 18.35 -15.00
C GLY A 227 -30.32 17.38 -14.41
N ALA A 228 -30.74 16.23 -13.85
CA ALA A 228 -29.84 15.23 -13.26
C ALA A 228 -29.15 14.34 -14.31
N PHE A 229 -29.41 14.52 -15.60
CA PHE A 229 -28.86 13.62 -16.63
C PHE A 229 -27.32 13.57 -16.64
N ASN A 230 -26.66 14.70 -16.37
CA ASN A 230 -25.21 14.76 -16.24
C ASN A 230 -24.67 13.97 -15.03
N ARG A 231 -25.50 13.67 -14.02
CA ARG A 231 -25.15 12.83 -12.86
C ARG A 231 -24.87 11.39 -13.25
N LEU A 232 -25.39 10.94 -14.40
CA LEU A 232 -25.15 9.60 -14.93
C LEU A 232 -23.81 9.50 -15.70
N SER A 233 -23.08 10.60 -15.88
CA SER A 233 -21.76 10.58 -16.51
C SER A 233 -20.68 10.20 -15.49
N PRO A 234 -19.87 9.15 -15.76
CA PRO A 234 -18.73 8.81 -14.91
C PRO A 234 -17.74 9.96 -14.73
N HIS A 235 -17.46 10.72 -15.80
CA HIS A 235 -16.54 11.86 -15.77
C HIS A 235 -17.04 12.96 -14.83
N GLU A 236 -18.33 13.29 -14.87
CA GLU A 236 -18.90 14.30 -13.97
C GLU A 236 -19.00 13.78 -12.52
N SER A 237 -19.31 12.50 -12.32
CA SER A 237 -19.28 11.88 -10.99
C SER A 237 -17.90 12.02 -10.32
N VAL A 238 -16.81 11.76 -11.07
CA VAL A 238 -15.44 11.98 -10.58
C VAL A 238 -15.16 13.48 -10.36
N ARG A 239 -15.53 14.35 -11.31
CA ARG A 239 -15.27 15.79 -11.25
C ARG A 239 -15.88 16.48 -10.03
N ARG A 240 -17.03 16.02 -9.55
CA ARG A 240 -17.68 16.57 -8.35
C ARG A 240 -16.89 16.26 -7.08
N ARG A 241 -16.21 15.12 -7.04
CA ARG A 241 -15.47 14.63 -5.88
C ARG A 241 -14.03 15.15 -5.84
N SER A 242 -13.50 15.62 -6.97
CA SER A 242 -12.17 16.22 -7.06
C SER A 242 -12.09 17.71 -6.67
N LYS A 243 -13.23 18.35 -6.37
CA LYS A 243 -13.30 19.75 -5.91
C LYS A 243 -13.35 19.91 -4.38
N ARG A 244 -13.15 18.83 -3.63
CA ARG A 244 -12.89 18.87 -2.18
C ARG A 244 -11.40 18.83 -1.93
#